data_AF-A0A8S9G5S7-F1
#
_entry.id   AF-A0A8S9G5S7-F1
#
_cell.length_a   1.000
_cell.length_b   1.000
_cell.length_c   1.000
_cell.angle_alpha   90.00
_cell.angle_beta   90.00
_cell.angle_gamma   90.00
#
_symmetry.space_group_name_H-M   'P 1'
#
loop_
_entity.id
_entity.type
_entity.pdbx_description
1 polymer ?
#
loop_
_entity_poly.entity_id
_entity_poly.type
_entity_poly.pdbx_seq_one_letter_code
_entity_poly.pdbx_strand_id
1 'polypeptide(L)'
;MRRFERLHSQPSKVRTNEIMKQEVDLTNDDDDVHEIRETETDVFGDSSDYASVKDKNLLAKICTELRSVESATKQMIHIMQGRSMVDENKKINVWEAIKEIPNLSNHVQYKALSMIQKLEMRDIFVSMSVEDRLGWIQWNTQPKT
;
A
#
# COMPACT_ATOMS: atom_id res chain seq x y z
N MET A 1 52.25 -41.36 17.15
CA MET A 1 51.53 -40.96 18.38
C MET A 1 51.97 -39.57 18.82
N ARG A 2 51.13 -38.56 18.64
CA ARG A 2 51.09 -37.34 19.46
C ARG A 2 49.63 -36.93 19.60
N ARG A 3 49.15 -37.02 20.84
CA ARG A 3 47.80 -36.77 21.31
C ARG A 3 47.75 -35.30 21.72
N PHE A 4 46.87 -34.50 21.12
CA PHE A 4 46.53 -33.16 21.62
C PHE A 4 45.08 -33.18 22.07
N GLU A 5 44.88 -32.95 23.36
CA GLU A 5 43.58 -32.70 23.97
C GLU A 5 43.32 -31.19 24.07
N ARG A 6 42.03 -30.88 24.27
CA ARG A 6 41.42 -29.61 24.75
C ARG A 6 41.13 -28.57 23.64
N LEU A 7 39.95 -27.94 23.52
CA LEU A 7 38.91 -27.54 24.48
C LEU A 7 37.50 -27.51 23.85
N HIS A 8 36.49 -27.63 24.73
CA HIS A 8 35.06 -27.55 24.46
C HIS A 8 34.60 -26.24 23.82
N SER A 9 33.71 -26.33 22.83
CA SER A 9 32.71 -25.29 22.55
C SER A 9 31.38 -25.98 22.22
N GLN A 10 30.43 -25.91 23.15
CA GLN A 10 29.09 -26.42 22.94
C GLN A 10 28.34 -25.56 21.91
N PRO A 11 27.45 -26.15 21.08
CA PRO A 11 26.53 -25.37 20.28
C PRO A 11 25.47 -24.72 21.18
N SER A 12 25.39 -23.39 21.12
CA SER A 12 24.38 -22.58 21.78
C SER A 12 22.96 -23.05 21.41
N LYS A 13 22.21 -23.52 22.40
CA LYS A 13 20.78 -23.82 22.29
C LYS A 13 20.03 -22.50 22.09
N VAL A 14 19.47 -22.29 20.90
CA VAL A 14 18.50 -21.22 20.65
C VAL A 14 17.28 -21.50 21.55
N ARG A 15 17.04 -20.62 22.52
CA ARG A 15 15.80 -20.59 23.30
C ARG A 15 14.66 -20.30 22.33
N THR A 16 13.84 -21.31 22.04
CA THR A 16 12.52 -21.13 21.45
C THR A 16 11.64 -20.49 22.51
N ASN A 17 11.20 -19.26 22.27
CA ASN A 17 10.23 -18.60 23.14
C ASN A 17 8.90 -19.36 23.06
N GLU A 18 8.54 -19.92 24.19
CA GLU A 18 7.32 -20.65 24.49
C GLU A 18 6.15 -19.65 24.47
N ILE A 19 5.35 -19.67 23.39
CA ILE A 19 4.11 -18.91 23.33
C ILE A 19 3.08 -19.68 24.14
N MET A 20 2.85 -19.23 25.39
CA MET A 20 1.68 -19.63 26.17
C MET A 20 0.41 -19.32 25.36
N LYS A 21 -0.20 -20.35 24.79
CA LYS A 21 -1.60 -20.29 24.38
C LYS A 21 -2.42 -20.50 25.65
N GLN A 22 -2.92 -19.41 26.20
CA GLN A 22 -3.87 -19.44 27.29
C GLN A 22 -5.22 -19.85 26.69
N GLU A 23 -5.58 -21.12 26.85
CA GLU A 23 -6.96 -21.60 26.70
C GLU A 23 -7.79 -20.94 27.80
N VAL A 24 -8.82 -20.18 27.42
CA VAL A 24 -9.86 -19.75 28.35
C VAL A 24 -11.01 -20.71 28.19
N ASP A 25 -11.04 -21.70 29.08
CA ASP A 25 -12.20 -22.54 29.34
C ASP A 25 -13.15 -21.73 30.25
N LEU A 26 -14.36 -21.45 29.76
CA LEU A 26 -15.43 -20.85 30.57
C LEU A 26 -16.49 -21.91 30.79
N THR A 27 -16.28 -22.71 31.83
CA THR A 27 -17.34 -23.50 32.43
C THR A 27 -17.71 -22.95 33.81
N ASN A 28 -19.02 -22.98 34.07
CA ASN A 28 -19.74 -22.87 35.34
C ASN A 28 -20.28 -21.47 35.72
N ASP A 29 -21.58 -21.29 35.46
CA ASP A 29 -22.64 -21.34 36.47
C ASP A 29 -22.29 -20.80 37.89
N ASP A 30 -22.92 -19.69 38.28
CA ASP A 30 -23.98 -19.67 39.32
C ASP A 30 -24.33 -18.22 39.74
N ASP A 31 -25.65 -17.96 39.79
CA ASP A 31 -26.40 -17.11 40.72
C ASP A 31 -26.01 -15.63 40.96
N ASP A 32 -26.79 -14.72 40.36
CA ASP A 32 -27.50 -13.73 41.19
C ASP A 32 -28.83 -13.29 40.52
N VAL A 33 -29.93 -13.52 41.24
CA VAL A 33 -31.30 -13.25 40.82
C VAL A 33 -31.62 -11.80 41.10
N HIS A 34 -31.86 -11.01 40.06
CA HIS A 34 -32.60 -9.75 40.20
C HIS A 34 -34.02 -9.94 39.65
N GLU A 35 -34.96 -10.13 40.59
CA GLU A 35 -36.40 -10.14 40.37
C GLU A 35 -36.85 -8.79 39.77
N ILE A 36 -37.02 -8.73 38.46
CA ILE A 36 -37.71 -7.63 37.79
C ILE A 36 -39.20 -7.95 37.83
N ARG A 37 -39.92 -7.29 38.73
CA ARG A 37 -41.39 -7.31 38.76
C ARG A 37 -41.88 -6.53 37.54
N GLU A 38 -42.26 -7.22 36.48
CA GLU A 38 -42.94 -6.61 35.35
C GLU A 38 -44.37 -6.24 35.77
N THR A 39 -44.62 -4.95 35.97
CA THR A 39 -45.98 -4.42 36.02
C THR A 39 -46.51 -4.36 34.59
N GLU A 40 -47.38 -5.31 34.26
CA GLU A 40 -48.19 -5.35 33.06
C GLU A 40 -48.93 -4.02 32.91
N THR A 41 -48.52 -3.21 31.95
CA THR A 41 -49.35 -2.10 31.45
C THR A 41 -49.70 -2.44 30.02
N ASP A 42 -50.90 -2.97 29.83
CA ASP A 42 -51.55 -3.10 28.53
C ASP A 42 -51.82 -1.70 27.97
N VAL A 43 -50.79 -1.07 27.42
CA VAL A 43 -50.97 0.09 26.54
C VAL A 43 -51.09 -0.45 25.13
N PHE A 44 -52.33 -0.73 24.77
CA PHE A 44 -52.77 -0.90 23.39
C PHE A 44 -52.36 0.35 22.60
N GLY A 45 -51.21 0.27 21.93
CA GLY A 45 -50.56 1.38 21.23
C GLY A 45 -50.27 1.01 19.78
N ASP A 46 -51.33 0.78 19.01
CA ASP A 46 -51.25 0.87 17.55
C ASP A 46 -51.02 2.35 17.19
N SER A 47 -49.76 2.74 17.02
CA SER A 47 -49.38 3.93 16.27
C SER A 47 -47.97 3.75 15.74
N SER A 48 -47.88 2.81 14.80
CA SER A 48 -46.73 2.67 13.93
C SER A 48 -46.71 3.83 12.93
N ASP A 49 -46.37 5.02 13.40
CA ASP A 49 -46.01 6.16 12.57
C ASP A 49 -44.53 6.07 12.19
N TYR A 50 -44.15 5.04 11.41
CA TYR A 50 -43.06 5.29 10.46
C TYR A 50 -43.65 6.28 9.48
N ALA A 51 -43.31 7.56 9.64
CA ALA A 51 -43.65 8.59 8.68
C ALA A 51 -43.19 8.12 7.29
N SER A 52 -44.13 7.56 6.53
CA SER A 52 -43.97 7.27 5.12
C SER A 52 -43.44 8.55 4.49
N VAL A 53 -42.27 8.50 3.87
CA VAL A 53 -41.69 9.65 3.16
C VAL A 53 -42.66 10.00 2.03
N LYS A 54 -43.61 10.89 2.35
CA LYS A 54 -44.77 11.19 1.49
C LYS A 54 -44.37 12.00 0.25
N ASP A 55 -43.15 12.53 0.21
CA ASP A 55 -42.65 13.25 -0.95
C ASP A 55 -41.72 12.37 -1.79
N LYS A 56 -42.33 11.51 -2.62
CA LYS A 56 -41.64 10.84 -3.75
C LYS A 56 -40.86 11.84 -4.60
N ASN A 57 -41.34 13.08 -4.68
CA ASN A 57 -40.68 14.20 -5.34
C ASN A 57 -39.37 14.61 -4.65
N LEU A 58 -39.33 14.64 -3.31
CA LEU A 58 -38.11 14.93 -2.54
C LEU A 58 -37.08 13.82 -2.72
N LEU A 59 -37.50 12.55 -2.65
CA LEU A 59 -36.61 11.41 -2.86
C LEU A 59 -36.03 11.40 -4.29
N ALA A 60 -36.87 11.64 -5.30
CA ALA A 60 -36.43 11.72 -6.69
C ALA A 60 -35.38 12.83 -6.89
N LYS A 61 -35.61 14.00 -6.28
CA LYS A 61 -34.68 15.13 -6.31
C LYS A 61 -33.34 14.81 -5.63
N ILE A 62 -33.36 14.17 -4.46
CA ILE A 62 -32.13 13.75 -3.78
C ILE A 62 -31.33 12.78 -4.67
N CYS A 63 -32.00 11.81 -5.30
CA CYS A 63 -31.33 10.87 -6.19
C CYS A 63 -30.73 11.54 -7.45
N THR A 64 -31.37 12.56 -8.01
CA THR A 64 -30.81 13.28 -9.17
C THR A 64 -29.59 14.09 -8.78
N GLU A 65 -29.63 14.79 -7.65
CA GLU A 65 -28.47 15.55 -7.15
C GLU A 65 -27.28 14.63 -6.83
N LEU A 66 -27.53 13.47 -6.20
CA LEU A 66 -26.47 12.49 -5.92
C LEU A 66 -25.80 11.98 -7.19
N ARG A 67 -26.57 11.69 -8.25
CA ARG A 67 -25.99 11.31 -9.56
C ARG A 67 -25.21 12.45 -10.20
N SER A 68 -25.67 13.68 -10.03
CA SER A 68 -24.97 14.88 -10.53
C SER A 68 -23.61 15.04 -9.83
N VAL A 69 -23.57 14.92 -8.50
CA VAL A 69 -22.34 14.95 -7.70
C VAL A 69 -21.42 13.76 -8.03
N GLU A 70 -21.97 12.56 -8.21
CA GLU A 70 -21.20 11.38 -8.64
C GLU A 70 -20.55 11.62 -10.01
N SER A 71 -21.28 12.21 -10.95
CA SER A 71 -20.75 12.56 -12.27
C SER A 71 -19.64 13.62 -12.17
N ALA A 72 -19.85 14.67 -11.38
CA ALA A 72 -18.87 15.73 -11.19
C ALA A 72 -17.58 15.22 -10.52
N THR A 73 -17.70 14.34 -9.53
CA THR A 73 -16.54 13.73 -8.84
C THR A 73 -15.78 12.78 -9.76
N LYS A 74 -16.47 11.96 -10.58
CA LYS A 74 -15.80 11.13 -11.62
C LYS A 74 -15.04 11.99 -12.63
N GLN A 75 -15.64 13.09 -13.10
CA GLN A 75 -14.97 14.02 -14.01
C GLN A 75 -13.76 14.68 -13.35
N MET A 76 -13.88 15.11 -12.09
CA MET A 76 -12.78 15.68 -11.32
C MET A 76 -11.65 14.67 -11.13
N ILE A 77 -11.95 13.43 -10.75
CA ILE A 77 -10.96 12.34 -10.62
C ILE A 77 -10.26 12.12 -11.95
N HIS A 78 -11.00 12.07 -13.06
CA HIS A 78 -10.42 11.90 -14.39
C HIS A 78 -9.49 13.07 -14.77
N ILE A 79 -9.87 14.32 -14.47
CA ILE A 79 -9.03 15.51 -14.72
C ILE A 79 -7.80 15.52 -13.81
N MET A 80 -7.94 15.14 -12.54
CA MET A 80 -6.85 15.07 -11.58
C MET A 80 -5.85 13.95 -11.94
N GLN A 81 -6.35 12.79 -12.34
CA GLN A 81 -5.54 11.68 -12.86
C GLN A 81 -4.91 12.06 -14.20
N GLY A 82 -5.65 12.69 -15.11
CA GLY A 82 -5.14 13.14 -16.42
C GLY A 82 -4.06 14.21 -16.31
N ARG A 83 -4.15 15.12 -15.32
CA ARG A 83 -3.09 16.12 -15.06
C ARG A 83 -1.84 15.54 -14.39
N SER A 84 -1.95 14.39 -13.73
CA SER A 84 -0.79 13.60 -13.25
C SER A 84 -0.21 12.72 -14.37
N MET A 85 -1.06 12.16 -15.25
CA MET A 85 -0.69 11.06 -16.14
C MET A 85 -0.33 11.46 -17.57
N VAL A 86 -0.40 12.74 -17.97
CA VAL A 86 0.08 13.15 -19.30
C VAL A 86 1.61 13.03 -19.43
N ASP A 87 2.35 13.02 -18.32
CA ASP A 87 3.79 12.66 -18.31
C ASP A 87 4.10 11.29 -17.65
N GLU A 88 3.24 10.75 -16.77
CA GLU A 88 3.62 9.63 -15.90
C GLU A 88 3.29 8.22 -16.43
N ASN A 89 2.61 8.09 -17.57
CA ASN A 89 2.13 6.78 -18.03
C ASN A 89 3.06 5.98 -18.93
N LYS A 90 4.25 6.50 -19.24
CA LYS A 90 5.36 5.63 -19.62
C LYS A 90 6.13 5.36 -18.34
N LYS A 91 5.99 4.16 -17.78
CA LYS A 91 7.04 3.61 -16.91
C LYS A 91 8.30 3.47 -17.78
N ILE A 92 9.05 4.56 -17.93
CA ILE A 92 10.26 4.60 -18.75
C ILE A 92 11.20 3.59 -18.11
N ASN A 93 11.45 2.49 -18.80
CA ASN A 93 12.42 1.52 -18.32
C ASN A 93 13.83 2.13 -18.47
N VAL A 94 14.79 1.65 -17.68
CA VAL A 94 16.18 2.17 -17.71
C VAL A 94 16.77 2.13 -19.12
N TRP A 95 16.40 1.11 -19.91
CA TRP A 95 16.91 0.97 -21.26
C TRP A 95 16.37 2.05 -22.22
N GLU A 96 15.09 2.40 -22.14
CA GLU A 96 14.50 3.52 -22.87
C GLU A 96 15.12 4.84 -22.41
N ALA A 97 15.31 5.03 -21.11
CA ALA A 97 15.97 6.23 -20.55
C ALA A 97 17.41 6.40 -21.06
N ILE A 98 18.14 5.31 -21.28
CA ILE A 98 19.49 5.32 -21.87
C ILE A 98 19.43 5.63 -23.38
N LYS A 99 18.48 5.02 -24.11
CA LYS A 99 18.33 5.23 -25.56
C LYS A 99 17.86 6.64 -25.93
N GLU A 100 17.19 7.32 -25.00
CA GLU A 100 16.78 8.72 -25.16
C GLU A 100 17.98 9.68 -25.25
N ILE A 101 19.14 9.30 -24.73
CA ILE A 101 20.35 10.13 -24.73
C ILE A 101 21.01 10.08 -26.12
N PRO A 102 21.12 11.21 -26.84
CA PRO A 102 21.73 11.23 -28.16
C PRO A 102 23.25 10.98 -28.08
N ASN A 103 23.81 10.45 -29.17
CA ASN A 103 25.26 10.28 -29.36
C ASN A 103 25.99 9.38 -28.35
N LEU A 104 25.26 8.54 -27.60
CA LEU A 104 25.88 7.56 -26.72
C LEU A 104 26.25 6.29 -27.51
N SER A 105 27.53 5.88 -27.47
CA SER A 105 27.96 4.65 -28.15
C SER A 105 27.37 3.41 -27.45
N ASN A 106 27.13 2.33 -28.22
CA ASN A 106 26.55 1.08 -27.68
C ASN A 106 27.33 0.55 -26.47
N HIS A 107 28.67 0.60 -26.53
CA HIS A 107 29.52 0.17 -25.41
C HIS A 107 29.24 0.98 -24.13
N VAL A 108 29.07 2.30 -24.26
CA VAL A 108 28.77 3.18 -23.13
C VAL A 108 27.34 2.93 -22.61
N GLN A 109 26.36 2.70 -23.50
CA GLN A 109 24.99 2.33 -23.11
C GLN A 109 24.95 1.06 -22.26
N TYR A 110 25.60 -0.02 -22.69
CA TYR A 110 25.65 -1.28 -21.93
C TYR A 110 26.43 -1.16 -20.62
N LYS A 111 27.52 -0.39 -20.61
CA LYS A 111 28.28 -0.08 -19.39
C LYS A 111 27.40 0.67 -18.39
N ALA A 112 26.68 1.69 -18.83
CA ALA A 112 25.75 2.45 -18.00
C ALA A 112 24.65 1.56 -17.43
N LEU A 113 23.99 0.74 -18.26
CA LEU A 113 22.96 -0.21 -17.83
C LEU A 113 23.47 -1.14 -16.72
N SER A 114 24.69 -1.68 -16.90
CA SER A 114 25.34 -2.55 -15.92
C SER A 114 25.62 -1.83 -14.60
N MET A 115 26.01 -0.56 -14.65
CA MET A 115 26.30 0.24 -13.45
C MET A 115 25.02 0.61 -12.70
N ILE A 116 23.96 1.02 -13.41
CA ILE A 116 22.67 1.36 -12.80
C ILE A 116 22.09 0.15 -12.07
N GLN A 117 22.21 -1.05 -12.66
CA GLN A 117 21.79 -2.28 -12.00
C GLN A 117 22.63 -2.58 -10.75
N LYS A 118 23.96 -2.41 -10.81
CA LYS A 118 24.85 -2.66 -9.67
C LYS A 118 24.67 -1.67 -8.52
N LEU A 119 24.33 -0.43 -8.82
CA LEU A 119 24.14 0.63 -7.83
C LEU A 119 22.68 0.74 -7.35
N GLU A 120 21.79 -0.11 -7.86
CA GLU A 120 20.36 -0.11 -7.56
C GLU A 120 19.67 1.25 -7.80
N MET A 121 20.22 2.09 -8.69
CA MET A 121 19.75 3.47 -8.91
C MET A 121 18.71 3.59 -10.02
N ARG A 122 17.91 2.54 -10.24
CA ARG A 122 16.90 2.50 -11.31
C ARG A 122 15.98 3.72 -11.26
N ASP A 123 15.35 3.92 -10.11
CA ASP A 123 14.26 4.89 -9.99
C ASP A 123 14.79 6.32 -10.05
N ILE A 124 15.95 6.57 -9.43
CA ILE A 124 16.65 7.86 -9.47
C ILE A 124 17.10 8.17 -10.91
N PHE A 125 17.68 7.19 -11.61
CA PHE A 125 18.15 7.41 -12.98
C PHE A 125 17.00 7.70 -13.95
N VAL A 126 15.87 7.00 -13.80
CA VAL A 126 14.69 7.21 -14.64
C VAL A 126 14.04 8.58 -14.35
N SER A 127 14.08 9.07 -13.11
CA SER A 127 13.54 10.39 -12.78
C SER A 127 14.43 11.57 -13.16
N MET A 128 15.72 11.34 -13.47
CA MET A 128 16.63 12.38 -13.97
C MET A 128 16.24 12.88 -15.37
N SER A 129 16.57 14.15 -15.64
CA SER A 129 16.53 14.72 -16.99
C SER A 129 17.53 14.02 -17.95
N VAL A 130 17.34 14.18 -19.26
CA VAL A 130 18.26 13.60 -20.26
C VAL A 130 19.68 14.13 -20.08
N GLU A 131 19.81 15.42 -19.76
CA GLU A 131 21.06 16.12 -19.50
C GLU A 131 21.77 15.56 -18.25
N ASP A 132 21.02 15.38 -17.15
CA ASP A 132 21.57 14.83 -15.91
C ASP A 132 22.00 13.36 -16.08
N ARG A 133 21.21 12.56 -16.80
CA ARG A 133 21.60 11.19 -17.15
C ARG A 133 22.89 11.16 -17.96
N LEU A 134 23.04 12.06 -18.95
CA LEU A 134 24.26 12.16 -19.74
C LEU A 134 25.47 12.52 -18.85
N GLY A 135 25.33 13.54 -18.01
CA GLY A 135 26.39 13.95 -17.08
C GLY A 135 26.79 12.83 -16.13
N TRP A 136 25.80 12.11 -15.58
CA TRP A 136 26.03 10.96 -14.72
C TRP A 136 26.78 9.84 -15.43
N ILE A 137 26.38 9.49 -16.66
CA ILE A 137 27.07 8.46 -17.45
C ILE A 137 28.50 8.89 -17.75
N GLN A 138 28.72 10.13 -18.17
CA GLN A 138 30.07 10.63 -18.44
C GLN A 138 30.94 10.54 -17.18
N TRP A 139 30.48 11.05 -16.05
CA TRP A 139 31.22 10.97 -14.79
C TRP A 139 31.62 9.54 -14.40
N ASN A 140 30.72 8.58 -14.61
CA ASN A 140 30.91 7.19 -14.18
C ASN A 140 31.62 6.29 -15.19
N THR A 141 31.58 6.63 -16.48
CA THR A 141 32.15 5.80 -17.54
C THR A 141 33.53 6.24 -18.00
N GLN A 142 33.96 7.46 -17.66
CA GLN A 142 35.29 7.97 -17.94
C GLN A 142 36.38 7.15 -17.22
N PRO A 143 37.54 6.90 -17.85
CA PRO A 143 38.68 6.31 -17.18
C PRO A 143 39.13 7.22 -16.04
N LYS A 144 39.24 6.67 -14.82
CA LYS A 144 39.92 7.35 -13.72
C LYS A 144 41.42 7.29 -14.03
N THR A 145 41.98 8.40 -14.50
CA THR A 145 43.42 8.61 -14.66
C THR A 145 44.13 8.70 -13.32
#